data_AF-A0A915UNR1-F1
#
_entry.id   AF-A0A915UNR1-F1
#
_cell.length_a   1.000
_cell.length_b   1.000
_cell.length_c   1.000
_cell.angle_alpha   90.00
_cell.angle_beta   90.00
_cell.angle_gamma   90.00
#
_symmetry.space_group_name_H-M   'P 1'
#
loop_
_entity.id
_entity.type
_entity.pdbx_description
1 polymer ?
#
loop_
_entity_poly.entity_id
_entity_poly.type
_entity_poly.pdbx_seq_one_letter_code
_entity_poly.pdbx_strand_id
1 'polypeptide(L)'
;MANPNSFSGNRFARGGGRSTGHGGPPGGKPAGHAGPEPHPLRVGAPDYIAGYSRFFKDCPPGHAFRLYFAGWEEDWKLSQTKKREVLEQTAELAPAVAKQIESLVSRQQKLAQGQEFLVFSCVTTSPFTTGLGNEHPLENGFAFLDPYGIPYLPGSGVKGAVRRAAEELALFEPDACGWSVPAVWWLFGFDAQAAYFRDPEGNHPPVIAQEIRRWRDAYLKHTTNWSEQAELLFNKFCQLVATKASSSESIREALLSTDKLGHVRAKANLIHLRGALTFLDVIPRCRERLRVDIMNPHYTQYYQEQQAPGDWGMPVPIFFLTLPVGTEFNFVTRFVPPPCWPEEVRDASQAPVDGEPWWKHLLKAAFSFAWEWQGFGAKTSIGYGRMELNKRS
;
A
#
# COMPACT_ATOMS: atom_id res chain seq x y z
N MET A 1 40.16 3.39 60.17
CA MET A 1 40.39 3.05 61.59
C MET A 1 39.13 3.35 62.37
N ALA A 2 38.60 2.32 63.05
CA ALA A 2 37.70 2.34 64.21
C ALA A 2 36.57 3.38 64.31
N ASN A 3 35.34 2.88 64.11
CA ASN A 3 34.14 3.19 64.92
C ASN A 3 34.50 3.11 66.42
N PRO A 4 33.77 3.69 67.41
CA PRO A 4 32.44 3.15 67.73
C PRO A 4 31.47 3.98 68.64
N ASN A 5 30.22 3.48 68.75
CA ASN A 5 29.43 3.31 70.01
C ASN A 5 28.86 4.56 70.73
N SER A 6 27.67 4.57 71.35
CA SER A 6 26.76 3.50 71.82
C SER A 6 25.59 4.06 72.68
N PHE A 7 24.67 3.16 73.08
CA PHE A 7 23.65 3.20 74.16
C PHE A 7 22.32 3.90 73.83
N SER A 8 21.19 3.21 73.63
CA SER A 8 20.41 2.22 74.43
C SER A 8 19.68 2.80 75.64
N GLY A 9 18.37 2.55 75.76
CA GLY A 9 17.60 2.87 76.97
C GLY A 9 16.10 2.52 76.93
N ASN A 10 15.81 1.27 77.28
CA ASN A 10 14.52 0.65 77.64
C ASN A 10 13.45 1.53 78.32
N ARG A 11 12.17 1.16 78.11
CA ARG A 11 11.21 0.97 79.21
C ARG A 11 10.06 0.01 78.86
N PHE A 12 9.93 -1.03 79.69
CA PHE A 12 8.83 -1.97 79.78
C PHE A 12 7.63 -1.38 80.54
N ALA A 13 6.42 -1.87 80.24
CA ALA A 13 5.35 -2.05 81.23
C ALA A 13 4.48 -3.27 80.87
N ARG A 14 4.18 -4.09 81.89
CA ARG A 14 3.42 -5.36 81.87
C ARG A 14 1.91 -5.13 81.99
N GLY A 15 1.12 -6.10 81.53
CA GLY A 15 -0.27 -6.33 81.99
C GLY A 15 -0.88 -7.57 81.34
N GLY A 16 -1.16 -8.61 82.12
CA GLY A 16 -1.63 -9.92 81.66
C GLY A 16 -3.15 -10.12 81.72
N GLY A 17 -3.64 -11.13 80.98
CA GLY A 17 -4.98 -11.68 81.08
C GLY A 17 -5.13 -12.91 80.17
N ARG A 18 -5.37 -14.10 80.75
CA ARG A 18 -5.71 -15.35 80.05
C ARG A 18 -7.23 -15.42 79.86
N SER A 19 -7.70 -15.80 78.67
CA SER A 19 -8.94 -16.56 78.49
C SER A 19 -8.83 -17.48 77.27
N THR A 20 -9.12 -18.75 77.50
CA THR A 20 -9.14 -19.85 76.53
C THR A 20 -10.35 -19.77 75.60
N GLY A 21 -10.13 -19.99 74.30
CA GLY A 21 -11.18 -20.25 73.31
C GLY A 21 -10.64 -21.13 72.18
N HIS A 22 -11.13 -22.35 72.07
CA HIS A 22 -10.90 -23.26 70.96
C HIS A 22 -11.73 -22.85 69.74
N GLY A 23 -11.13 -22.83 68.53
CA GLY A 23 -11.88 -22.72 67.28
C GLY A 23 -11.02 -22.60 66.02
N GLY A 24 -10.82 -23.73 65.32
CA GLY A 24 -10.56 -23.80 63.87
C GLY A 24 -9.10 -23.67 63.39
N PRO A 25 -8.60 -24.59 62.52
CA PRO A 25 -7.33 -24.37 61.83
C PRO A 25 -7.49 -23.29 60.75
N PRO A 26 -6.54 -22.36 60.58
CA PRO A 26 -6.56 -21.46 59.45
C PRO A 26 -6.23 -22.26 58.19
N GLY A 27 -7.21 -22.42 57.31
CA GLY A 27 -7.02 -22.93 55.96
C GLY A 27 -6.17 -21.94 55.17
N GLY A 28 -4.85 -22.11 55.23
CA GLY A 28 -3.92 -21.48 54.31
C GLY A 28 -4.18 -22.02 52.91
N LYS A 29 -4.79 -21.19 52.05
CA LYS A 29 -4.77 -21.44 50.61
C LYS A 29 -3.31 -21.59 50.19
N PRO A 30 -2.92 -22.68 49.49
CA PRO A 30 -1.58 -22.73 48.92
C PRO A 30 -1.43 -21.52 47.99
N ALA A 31 -0.33 -20.79 48.17
CA ALA A 31 0.07 -19.73 47.26
C ALA A 31 0.00 -20.31 45.84
N GLY A 32 -0.88 -19.74 45.01
CA GLY A 32 -0.95 -20.09 43.61
C GLY A 32 0.45 -19.98 43.04
N HIS A 33 0.95 -21.07 42.46
CA HIS A 33 2.15 -21.02 41.66
C HIS A 33 2.00 -19.87 40.68
N ALA A 34 2.79 -18.81 40.87
CA ALA A 34 3.09 -17.90 39.79
C ALA A 34 3.59 -18.81 38.65
N GLY A 35 2.84 -18.86 37.55
CA GLY A 35 3.29 -19.53 36.35
C GLY A 35 4.71 -19.05 36.01
N PRO A 36 5.52 -19.86 35.32
CA PRO A 36 6.86 -19.46 34.92
C PRO A 36 6.81 -18.04 34.32
N GLU A 37 7.70 -17.15 34.79
CA GLU A 37 7.79 -15.82 34.21
C GLU A 37 7.88 -15.96 32.69
N PRO A 38 7.10 -15.19 31.92
CA PRO A 38 7.01 -15.40 30.50
C PRO A 38 8.39 -15.21 29.88
N HIS A 39 8.95 -16.30 29.33
CA HIS A 39 10.22 -16.28 28.64
C HIS A 39 10.20 -15.19 27.55
N PRO A 40 11.30 -14.44 27.36
CA PRO A 40 11.39 -13.45 26.30
C PRO A 40 11.30 -14.15 24.94
N LEU A 41 10.58 -13.53 24.00
CA LEU A 41 10.46 -14.06 22.65
C LEU A 41 11.82 -14.07 21.95
N ARG A 42 12.04 -15.09 21.11
CA ARG A 42 13.21 -15.26 20.27
C ARG A 42 13.13 -14.38 19.02
N VAL A 43 14.31 -13.94 18.58
CA VAL A 43 14.52 -13.27 17.30
C VAL A 43 14.71 -14.33 16.22
N GLY A 44 14.09 -14.15 15.06
CA GLY A 44 14.28 -14.96 13.85
C GLY A 44 15.65 -14.78 13.19
N ALA A 45 16.74 -14.80 13.95
CA ALA A 45 18.11 -14.63 13.47
C ALA A 45 19.07 -15.63 14.16
N PRO A 46 20.21 -15.98 13.54
CA PRO A 46 21.24 -16.80 14.18
C PRO A 46 21.67 -16.24 15.54
N ASP A 47 22.05 -17.10 16.49
CA ASP A 47 22.36 -16.71 17.88
C ASP A 47 23.42 -15.60 17.99
N TYR A 48 24.43 -15.63 17.13
CA TYR A 48 25.47 -14.60 17.11
C TYR A 48 24.96 -13.22 16.68
N ILE A 49 23.82 -13.15 15.98
CA ILE A 49 23.11 -11.91 15.65
C ILE A 49 22.08 -11.60 16.75
N ALA A 50 21.31 -12.59 17.19
CA ALA A 50 20.27 -12.43 18.21
C ALA A 50 20.82 -11.90 19.55
N GLY A 51 22.08 -12.22 19.89
CA GLY A 51 22.78 -11.65 21.05
C GLY A 51 22.91 -10.11 21.04
N TYR A 52 22.71 -9.46 19.88
CA TYR A 52 22.72 -8.01 19.72
C TYR A 52 21.32 -7.38 19.70
N SER A 53 20.26 -8.12 20.08
CA SER A 53 18.86 -7.69 19.98
C SER A 53 18.55 -6.32 20.61
N ARG A 54 19.24 -5.96 21.69
CA ARG A 54 19.13 -4.64 22.34
C ARG A 54 19.41 -3.44 21.42
N PHE A 55 20.13 -3.66 20.31
CA PHE A 55 20.48 -2.64 19.32
C PHE A 55 19.51 -2.60 18.14
N PHE A 56 18.60 -3.58 18.00
CA PHE A 56 17.67 -3.61 16.86
C PHE A 56 16.62 -2.48 16.89
N LYS A 57 16.40 -1.86 18.04
CA LYS A 57 15.61 -0.61 18.15
C LYS A 57 16.19 0.55 17.34
N ASP A 58 17.49 0.52 17.06
CA ASP A 58 18.18 1.53 16.27
C ASP A 58 18.15 1.19 14.76
N CYS A 59 17.69 -0.02 14.40
CA CYS A 59 17.57 -0.45 13.02
C CYS A 59 16.29 0.13 12.36
N PRO A 60 16.30 0.26 11.02
CA PRO A 60 15.09 0.57 10.27
C PRO A 60 13.97 -0.44 10.56
N PRO A 61 12.70 0.01 10.62
CA PRO A 61 11.55 -0.83 10.97
C PRO A 61 11.40 -2.04 10.03
N GLY A 62 11.75 -1.90 8.76
CA GLY A 62 11.70 -2.99 7.79
C GLY A 62 12.70 -4.12 8.07
N HIS A 63 13.86 -3.81 8.67
CA HIS A 63 14.81 -4.84 9.09
C HIS A 63 14.29 -5.57 10.32
N ALA A 64 13.75 -4.84 11.31
CA ALA A 64 13.14 -5.44 12.49
C ALA A 64 11.90 -6.29 12.13
N PHE A 65 11.08 -5.82 11.18
CA PHE A 65 9.88 -6.50 10.72
C PHE A 65 10.21 -7.75 9.88
N ARG A 66 11.22 -7.72 9.00
CA ARG A 66 11.51 -8.82 8.08
C ARG A 66 12.62 -9.74 8.59
N LEU A 67 13.79 -9.17 8.91
CA LEU A 67 15.02 -9.92 9.16
C LEU A 67 15.20 -10.30 10.63
N TYR A 68 14.79 -9.41 11.54
CA TYR A 68 15.02 -9.56 12.99
C TYR A 68 13.72 -9.68 13.78
N PHE A 69 12.69 -10.25 13.16
CA PHE A 69 11.37 -10.36 13.76
C PHE A 69 11.42 -11.17 15.06
N ALA A 70 11.03 -10.53 16.17
CA ALA A 70 11.15 -11.06 17.55
C ALA A 70 9.84 -11.68 18.05
N GLY A 71 9.18 -12.48 17.21
CA GLY A 71 7.84 -13.03 17.48
C GLY A 71 7.80 -14.50 17.86
N TRP A 72 8.93 -15.15 18.11
CA TRP A 72 9.03 -16.61 18.20
C TRP A 72 9.11 -17.11 19.64
N GLU A 73 8.36 -18.14 19.99
CA GLU A 73 8.49 -18.84 21.27
C GLU A 73 9.75 -19.72 21.29
N GLU A 74 10.06 -20.37 22.42
CA GLU A 74 11.26 -21.22 22.53
C GLU A 74 11.28 -22.39 21.55
N ASP A 75 10.10 -22.89 21.16
CA ASP A 75 9.91 -23.97 20.20
C ASP A 75 9.82 -23.49 18.74
N TRP A 76 10.18 -22.23 18.47
CA TRP A 76 10.09 -21.57 17.16
C TRP A 76 8.68 -21.50 16.57
N LYS A 77 7.63 -21.64 17.39
CA LYS A 77 6.28 -21.28 16.99
C LYS A 77 6.06 -19.79 17.14
N LEU A 78 5.22 -19.23 16.28
CA LEU A 78 4.81 -17.84 16.36
C LEU A 78 3.96 -17.62 17.61
N SER A 79 4.32 -16.60 18.42
CA SER A 79 3.56 -16.24 19.61
C SER A 79 2.13 -15.86 19.23
N GLN A 80 1.14 -16.38 19.97
CA GLN A 80 -0.27 -16.08 19.74
C GLN A 80 -0.77 -14.90 20.57
N THR A 81 -0.12 -14.61 21.69
CA THR A 81 -0.57 -13.60 22.67
C THR A 81 0.17 -12.28 22.55
N LYS A 82 1.41 -12.29 22.07
CA LYS A 82 2.30 -11.11 22.03
C LYS A 82 2.45 -10.47 20.64
N LYS A 83 1.66 -10.90 19.64
CA LYS A 83 1.76 -10.42 18.23
C LYS A 83 1.74 -8.90 18.11
N ARG A 84 0.83 -8.25 18.84
CA ARG A 84 0.67 -6.79 18.84
C ARG A 84 1.90 -6.09 19.43
N GLU A 85 2.37 -6.56 20.59
CA GLU A 85 3.53 -5.97 21.29
C GLU A 85 4.78 -6.02 20.41
N VAL A 86 5.03 -7.17 19.77
CA VAL A 86 6.17 -7.34 18.85
C VAL A 86 6.07 -6.38 17.68
N LEU A 87 4.89 -6.24 17.07
CA LEU A 87 4.70 -5.27 15.99
C LEU A 87 4.88 -3.82 16.44
N GLU A 88 4.40 -3.47 17.63
CA GLU A 88 4.57 -2.12 18.19
C GLU A 88 6.06 -1.80 18.39
N GLN A 89 6.87 -2.77 18.82
CA GLN A 89 8.33 -2.63 18.90
C GLN A 89 8.98 -2.44 17.52
N THR A 90 8.50 -3.12 16.48
CA THR A 90 9.02 -2.92 15.10
C THR A 90 8.59 -1.59 14.48
N ALA A 91 7.58 -0.93 15.04
CA ALA A 91 6.99 0.26 14.45
C ALA A 91 7.77 1.55 14.75
N GLU A 92 8.73 1.53 15.69
CA GLU A 92 9.51 2.72 16.06
C GLU A 92 10.53 3.09 14.98
N LEU A 93 10.69 4.39 14.72
CA LEU A 93 11.75 4.89 13.84
C LEU A 93 12.81 5.60 14.66
N ALA A 94 14.04 5.07 14.65
CA ALA A 94 15.18 5.73 15.26
C ALA A 94 15.50 7.07 14.54
N PRO A 95 16.03 8.10 15.24
CA PRO A 95 16.34 9.39 14.63
C PRO A 95 17.28 9.32 13.41
N ALA A 96 18.21 8.34 13.39
CA ALA A 96 19.10 8.10 12.26
C ALA A 96 18.33 7.66 11.00
N VAL A 97 17.27 6.87 11.16
CA VAL A 97 16.40 6.39 10.07
C VAL A 97 15.57 7.55 9.53
N ALA A 98 15.02 8.40 10.39
CA ALA A 98 14.31 9.61 9.96
C ALA A 98 15.24 10.55 9.15
N LYS A 99 16.49 10.74 9.59
CA LYS A 99 17.49 11.50 8.83
C LYS A 99 17.83 10.86 7.47
N GLN A 100 17.85 9.54 7.39
CA GLN A 100 18.06 8.81 6.14
C GLN A 100 16.89 9.00 5.17
N ILE A 101 15.65 8.93 5.65
CA ILE A 101 14.44 9.23 4.87
C ILE A 101 14.53 10.65 4.29
N GLU A 102 14.80 11.66 5.11
CA GLU A 102 14.91 13.05 4.64
C GLU A 102 16.04 13.24 3.61
N SER A 103 17.17 12.55 3.79
CA SER A 103 18.28 12.59 2.83
C SER A 103 17.91 11.99 1.47
N LEU A 104 17.15 10.89 1.45
CA LEU A 104 16.67 10.25 0.23
C LEU A 104 15.61 11.11 -0.46
N VAL A 105 14.66 11.66 0.30
CA VAL A 105 13.63 12.57 -0.22
C VAL A 105 14.28 13.82 -0.82
N SER A 106 15.25 14.42 -0.13
CA SER A 106 15.99 15.59 -0.65
C SER A 106 16.72 15.28 -1.97
N ARG A 107 17.31 14.08 -2.09
CA ARG A 107 17.95 13.64 -3.35
C ARG A 107 16.92 13.48 -4.47
N GLN A 108 15.77 12.87 -4.18
CA GLN A 108 14.69 12.71 -5.16
C GLN A 108 14.15 14.06 -5.64
N GLN A 109 13.95 15.02 -4.72
CA GLN A 109 13.51 16.37 -5.06
C GLN A 109 14.54 17.12 -5.93
N LYS A 110 15.84 16.95 -5.67
CA LYS A 110 16.89 17.53 -6.53
C LYS A 110 16.92 16.92 -7.92
N LEU A 111 16.56 15.64 -8.06
CA LEU A 111 16.46 14.97 -9.35
C LEU A 111 15.19 15.37 -10.12
N ALA A 112 14.10 15.64 -9.40
CA ALA A 112 12.80 16.00 -9.97
C ALA A 112 12.71 17.50 -10.35
N GLN A 113 13.70 17.99 -11.07
CA GLN A 113 13.77 19.36 -11.56
C GLN A 113 13.63 19.38 -13.08
N GLY A 114 12.87 20.33 -13.61
CA GLY A 114 12.68 20.51 -15.05
C GLY A 114 11.22 20.42 -15.48
N GLN A 115 10.99 20.76 -16.75
CA GLN A 115 9.64 20.79 -17.31
C GLN A 115 9.08 19.38 -17.56
N GLU A 116 9.93 18.36 -17.68
CA GLU A 116 9.52 16.98 -17.84
C GLU A 116 8.99 16.32 -16.55
N PHE A 117 9.15 16.98 -15.40
CA PHE A 117 8.67 16.48 -14.12
C PHE A 117 7.34 17.13 -13.72
N LEU A 118 6.51 16.32 -13.06
CA LEU A 118 5.33 16.73 -12.32
C LEU A 118 5.47 16.18 -10.90
N VAL A 119 5.39 17.07 -9.91
CA VAL A 119 5.56 16.73 -8.50
C VAL A 119 4.34 17.19 -7.72
N PHE A 120 3.78 16.30 -6.91
CA PHE A 120 2.73 16.63 -5.95
C PHE A 120 3.20 16.29 -4.54
N SER A 121 3.05 17.25 -3.64
CA SER A 121 3.19 17.04 -2.21
C SER A 121 1.81 16.86 -1.60
N CYS A 122 1.58 15.72 -0.96
CA CYS A 122 0.30 15.37 -0.35
C CYS A 122 0.48 14.93 1.09
N VAL A 123 -0.61 14.92 1.86
CA VAL A 123 -0.66 14.44 3.23
C VAL A 123 -1.76 13.40 3.37
N THR A 124 -1.53 12.33 4.11
CA THR A 124 -2.57 11.32 4.38
C THR A 124 -3.66 11.87 5.32
N THR A 125 -4.92 11.71 4.92
CA THR A 125 -6.10 12.04 5.73
C THR A 125 -6.69 10.82 6.45
N SER A 126 -6.25 9.62 6.05
CA SER A 126 -6.56 8.35 6.73
C SER A 126 -5.29 7.49 6.91
N PRO A 127 -5.31 6.45 7.76
CA PRO A 127 -4.19 5.53 7.87
C PRO A 127 -3.83 4.94 6.50
N PHE A 128 -2.53 4.80 6.23
CA PHE A 128 -2.04 4.30 4.95
C PHE A 128 -1.31 2.98 5.14
N THR A 129 -1.57 1.99 4.28
CA THR A 129 -0.81 0.74 4.28
C THR A 129 -0.54 0.27 2.87
N THR A 130 0.56 -0.45 2.69
CA THR A 130 1.09 -0.85 1.38
C THR A 130 1.81 -2.19 1.53
N GLY A 131 1.75 -3.03 0.50
CA GLY A 131 2.44 -4.32 0.52
C GLY A 131 1.85 -5.34 1.51
N LEU A 132 0.55 -5.27 1.83
CA LEU A 132 -0.10 -6.25 2.70
C LEU A 132 0.00 -7.70 2.18
N GLY A 133 0.10 -7.86 0.86
CA GLY A 133 0.31 -9.18 0.23
C GLY A 133 1.76 -9.68 0.25
N ASN A 134 2.70 -8.92 0.82
CA ASN A 134 4.07 -9.39 1.00
C ASN A 134 4.09 -10.48 2.08
N GLU A 135 4.91 -11.51 1.88
CA GLU A 135 5.06 -12.60 2.83
C GLU A 135 5.60 -12.08 4.17
N HIS A 136 4.95 -12.51 5.25
CA HIS A 136 5.36 -12.24 6.62
C HIS A 136 4.78 -13.30 7.56
N PRO A 137 5.45 -13.68 8.67
CA PRO A 137 4.93 -14.66 9.63
C PRO A 137 3.54 -14.34 10.20
N LEU A 138 3.16 -13.06 10.25
CA LEU A 138 1.82 -12.59 10.69
C LEU A 138 0.79 -12.50 9.55
N GLU A 139 1.03 -13.14 8.40
CA GLU A 139 0.21 -13.17 7.17
C GLU A 139 0.09 -11.84 6.43
N ASN A 140 0.21 -10.70 7.11
CA ASN A 140 0.19 -9.37 6.51
C ASN A 140 1.58 -8.77 6.51
N GLY A 141 2.08 -8.50 5.31
CA GLY A 141 3.32 -7.80 5.10
C GLY A 141 3.19 -6.28 5.14
N PHE A 142 4.30 -5.60 4.89
CA PHE A 142 4.36 -4.18 4.62
C PHE A 142 5.46 -3.93 3.59
N ALA A 143 5.32 -2.90 2.75
CA ALA A 143 6.35 -2.56 1.76
C ALA A 143 7.46 -1.70 2.39
N PHE A 144 8.65 -2.28 2.51
CA PHE A 144 9.88 -1.61 2.91
C PHE A 144 10.89 -1.57 1.76
N LEU A 145 11.56 -0.43 1.57
CA LEU A 145 12.49 -0.22 0.48
C LEU A 145 13.83 -0.87 0.82
N ASP A 146 14.23 -1.88 0.05
CA ASP A 146 15.52 -2.54 0.20
C ASP A 146 16.65 -1.71 -0.46
N PRO A 147 17.86 -1.66 0.11
CA PRO A 147 18.29 -2.29 1.37
C PRO A 147 18.02 -1.44 2.62
N TYR A 148 17.35 -0.30 2.49
CA TYR A 148 17.22 0.70 3.56
C TYR A 148 16.27 0.30 4.69
N GLY A 149 15.30 -0.57 4.46
CA GLY A 149 14.32 -0.99 5.47
C GLY A 149 13.35 0.13 5.89
N ILE A 150 13.18 1.16 5.07
CA ILE A 150 12.26 2.29 5.31
C ILE A 150 10.92 2.06 4.61
N PRO A 151 9.78 2.55 5.14
CA PRO A 151 8.50 2.42 4.47
C PRO A 151 8.54 3.08 3.08
N TYR A 152 7.88 2.49 2.07
CA TYR A 152 7.73 3.12 0.76
C TYR A 152 6.46 2.65 0.04
N LEU A 153 5.99 3.45 -0.90
CA LEU A 153 4.94 3.08 -1.85
C LEU A 153 5.59 2.87 -3.24
N PRO A 154 5.53 1.64 -3.80
CA PRO A 154 6.06 1.37 -5.12
C PRO A 154 5.46 2.27 -6.20
N GLY A 155 6.31 2.78 -7.10
CA GLY A 155 5.91 3.60 -8.24
C GLY A 155 4.98 2.86 -9.19
N SER A 156 5.06 1.53 -9.26
CA SER A 156 4.10 0.67 -9.97
C SER A 156 2.70 0.74 -9.37
N GLY A 157 2.59 0.80 -8.04
CA GLY A 157 1.32 0.97 -7.33
C GLY A 157 0.70 2.35 -7.60
N VAL A 158 1.53 3.40 -7.60
CA VAL A 158 1.10 4.76 -7.99
C VAL A 158 0.62 4.76 -9.44
N LYS A 159 1.43 4.21 -10.36
CA LYS A 159 1.10 4.14 -11.78
C LYS A 159 -0.22 3.40 -12.02
N GLY A 160 -0.43 2.27 -11.35
CA GLY A 160 -1.67 1.49 -11.46
C GLY A 160 -2.89 2.26 -10.98
N ALA A 161 -2.80 2.94 -9.83
CA ALA A 161 -3.89 3.75 -9.30
C ALA A 161 -4.22 4.94 -10.22
N VAL A 162 -3.22 5.71 -10.64
CA VAL A 162 -3.44 6.88 -11.51
C VAL A 162 -3.89 6.46 -12.92
N ARG A 163 -3.39 5.33 -13.44
CA ARG A 163 -3.91 4.76 -14.70
C ARG A 163 -5.39 4.44 -14.57
N ARG A 164 -5.79 3.78 -13.48
CA ARG A 164 -7.18 3.43 -13.24
C ARG A 164 -8.06 4.67 -13.16
N ALA A 165 -7.63 5.70 -12.42
CA ALA A 165 -8.32 6.98 -12.38
C ALA A 165 -8.46 7.63 -13.77
N ALA A 166 -7.41 7.58 -14.60
CA ALA A 166 -7.46 8.07 -15.97
C ALA A 166 -8.44 7.28 -16.86
N GLU A 167 -8.52 5.96 -16.68
CA GLU A 167 -9.50 5.12 -17.38
C GLU A 167 -10.94 5.40 -16.90
N GLU A 168 -11.15 5.64 -15.61
CA GLU A 168 -12.46 6.04 -15.05
C GLU A 168 -12.91 7.39 -15.62
N LEU A 169 -12.02 8.40 -15.60
CA LEU A 169 -12.27 9.72 -16.20
C LEU A 169 -12.57 9.62 -17.69
N ALA A 170 -11.83 8.78 -18.42
CA ALA A 170 -12.02 8.60 -19.85
C ALA A 170 -13.31 7.86 -20.23
N LEU A 171 -13.95 7.12 -19.31
CA LEU A 171 -15.04 6.18 -19.64
C LEU A 171 -16.36 6.43 -18.93
N PHE A 172 -16.34 7.01 -17.73
CA PHE A 172 -17.53 7.07 -16.86
C PHE A 172 -17.87 8.49 -16.42
N GLU A 173 -16.88 9.38 -16.33
CA GLU A 173 -17.13 10.75 -15.88
C GLU A 173 -17.75 11.62 -16.98
N PRO A 174 -18.73 12.49 -16.64
CA PRO A 174 -19.32 13.40 -17.62
C PRO A 174 -18.31 14.39 -18.21
N ASP A 175 -17.37 14.85 -17.39
CA ASP A 175 -16.21 15.62 -17.82
C ASP A 175 -14.95 14.74 -17.71
N ALA A 176 -14.44 14.33 -18.86
CA ALA A 176 -13.23 13.52 -18.94
C ALA A 176 -11.95 14.32 -18.62
N CYS A 177 -12.03 15.65 -18.47
CA CYS A 177 -10.89 16.55 -18.27
C CYS A 177 -9.77 16.33 -19.32
N GLY A 178 -10.17 16.10 -20.57
CA GLY A 178 -9.27 15.82 -21.69
C GLY A 178 -8.81 14.36 -21.81
N TRP A 179 -9.15 13.47 -20.87
CA TRP A 179 -8.79 12.06 -20.96
C TRP A 179 -9.55 11.34 -22.07
N SER A 180 -8.84 10.44 -22.73
CA SER A 180 -9.40 9.46 -23.66
C SER A 180 -8.60 8.17 -23.53
N VAL A 181 -9.20 7.04 -23.89
CA VAL A 181 -8.51 5.73 -23.84
C VAL A 181 -7.21 5.71 -24.66
N PRO A 182 -7.15 6.30 -25.88
CA PRO A 182 -5.89 6.45 -26.60
C PRO A 182 -4.83 7.26 -25.82
N ALA A 183 -5.22 8.34 -25.13
CA ALA A 183 -4.30 9.11 -24.28
C ALA A 183 -3.77 8.27 -23.11
N VAL A 184 -4.60 7.42 -22.50
CA VAL A 184 -4.16 6.47 -21.47
C VAL A 184 -3.10 5.51 -22.03
N TRP A 185 -3.30 4.95 -23.22
CA TRP A 185 -2.34 4.04 -23.82
C TRP A 185 -1.01 4.70 -24.12
N TRP A 186 -1.01 5.91 -24.69
CA TRP A 186 0.23 6.66 -24.91
C TRP A 186 0.92 6.98 -23.58
N LEU A 187 0.23 7.52 -22.59
CA LEU A 187 0.89 7.95 -21.35
C LEU A 187 1.33 6.78 -20.45
N PHE A 188 0.50 5.75 -20.28
CA PHE A 188 0.77 4.64 -19.36
C PHE A 188 1.33 3.39 -20.03
N GLY A 189 1.12 3.23 -21.33
CA GLY A 189 1.40 2.01 -22.09
C GLY A 189 0.12 1.20 -22.36
N PHE A 190 0.16 0.37 -23.39
CA PHE A 190 -0.97 -0.49 -23.74
C PHE A 190 -1.08 -1.67 -22.76
N ASP A 191 -2.30 -2.04 -22.38
CA ASP A 191 -2.58 -3.20 -21.53
C ASP A 191 -3.70 -4.05 -22.14
N ALA A 192 -3.34 -5.23 -22.64
CA ALA A 192 -4.28 -6.17 -23.21
C ALA A 192 -5.20 -6.82 -22.15
N GLN A 193 -4.88 -6.70 -20.85
CA GLN A 193 -5.69 -7.24 -19.75
C GLN A 193 -6.61 -6.20 -19.11
N ALA A 194 -6.67 -4.98 -19.67
CA ALA A 194 -7.58 -3.92 -19.25
C ALA A 194 -9.03 -4.42 -19.20
N ALA A 195 -9.83 -3.88 -18.26
CA ALA A 195 -11.17 -4.40 -17.96
C ALA A 195 -12.10 -4.43 -19.19
N TYR A 196 -11.99 -3.42 -20.07
CA TYR A 196 -12.78 -3.33 -21.31
C TYR A 196 -12.38 -4.33 -22.42
N PHE A 197 -11.27 -5.06 -22.27
CA PHE A 197 -10.87 -6.16 -23.17
C PHE A 197 -11.15 -7.55 -22.60
N ARG A 198 -11.66 -7.65 -21.36
CA ARG A 198 -11.98 -8.94 -20.74
C ARG A 198 -13.28 -9.49 -21.29
N ASP A 199 -13.38 -10.82 -21.24
CA ASP A 199 -14.57 -11.55 -21.70
C ASP A 199 -15.60 -11.68 -20.57
N PRO A 200 -16.78 -11.04 -20.68
CA PRO A 200 -17.82 -11.16 -19.68
C PRO A 200 -18.47 -12.54 -19.63
N GLU A 201 -18.29 -13.37 -20.66
CA GLU A 201 -18.79 -14.76 -20.73
C GLU A 201 -17.75 -15.77 -20.22
N GLY A 202 -16.60 -15.29 -19.73
CA GLY A 202 -15.60 -16.12 -19.07
C GLY A 202 -16.08 -16.70 -17.73
N ASN A 203 -15.25 -17.55 -17.13
CA ASN A 203 -15.52 -18.14 -15.82
C ASN A 203 -15.34 -17.11 -14.70
N HIS A 204 -16.37 -16.30 -14.48
CA HIS A 204 -16.39 -15.21 -13.50
C HIS A 204 -17.66 -15.28 -12.65
N PRO A 205 -17.59 -14.95 -11.34
CA PRO A 205 -18.77 -14.69 -10.53
C PRO A 205 -19.68 -13.63 -11.18
N PRO A 206 -21.02 -13.70 -10.99
CA PRO A 206 -21.97 -12.82 -11.67
C PRO A 206 -21.67 -11.32 -11.51
N VAL A 207 -21.27 -10.89 -10.31
CA VAL A 207 -20.93 -9.49 -10.03
C VAL A 207 -19.70 -9.02 -10.84
N ILE A 208 -18.69 -9.89 -10.97
CA ILE A 208 -17.49 -9.58 -11.75
C ILE A 208 -17.83 -9.53 -13.25
N ALA A 209 -18.65 -10.46 -13.73
CA ALA A 209 -19.10 -10.47 -15.11
C ALA A 209 -19.91 -9.20 -15.47
N GLN A 210 -20.76 -8.73 -14.55
CA GLN A 210 -21.52 -7.48 -14.73
C GLN A 210 -20.59 -6.27 -14.82
N GLU A 211 -19.59 -6.17 -13.95
CA GLU A 211 -18.60 -5.08 -14.01
C GLU A 211 -17.80 -5.14 -15.32
N ILE A 212 -17.37 -6.32 -15.78
CA ILE A 212 -16.69 -6.46 -17.09
C ILE A 212 -17.57 -5.94 -18.24
N ARG A 213 -18.87 -6.28 -18.25
CA ARG A 213 -19.81 -5.75 -19.26
C ARG A 213 -19.91 -4.23 -19.19
N ARG A 214 -20.07 -3.66 -18.00
CA ARG A 214 -20.12 -2.20 -17.79
C ARG A 214 -18.90 -1.49 -18.37
N TRP A 215 -17.70 -2.02 -18.14
CA TRP A 215 -16.44 -1.49 -18.69
C TRP A 215 -16.38 -1.58 -20.20
N ARG A 216 -16.78 -2.73 -20.76
CA ARG A 216 -16.77 -2.95 -22.19
C ARG A 216 -17.77 -2.05 -22.92
N ASP A 217 -18.99 -1.93 -22.40
CA ASP A 217 -20.04 -1.11 -23.00
C ASP A 217 -19.66 0.38 -22.99
N ALA A 218 -19.06 0.86 -21.89
CA ALA A 218 -18.55 2.23 -21.80
C ALA A 218 -17.43 2.50 -22.83
N TYR A 219 -16.48 1.57 -22.95
CA TYR A 219 -15.42 1.67 -23.96
C TYR A 219 -15.97 1.75 -25.39
N LEU A 220 -16.87 0.83 -25.76
CA LEU A 220 -17.47 0.81 -27.09
C LEU A 220 -18.30 2.08 -27.36
N LYS A 221 -19.08 2.53 -26.38
CA LYS A 221 -19.84 3.78 -26.48
C LYS A 221 -18.94 4.99 -26.75
N HIS A 222 -17.76 5.07 -26.15
CA HIS A 222 -16.86 6.19 -26.42
C HIS A 222 -16.11 6.07 -27.74
N THR A 223 -15.89 4.86 -28.24
CA THR A 223 -15.22 4.69 -29.54
C THR A 223 -16.04 5.22 -30.72
N THR A 224 -17.33 5.46 -30.56
CA THR A 224 -18.21 6.02 -31.60
C THR A 224 -18.26 7.55 -31.62
N ASN A 225 -17.74 8.23 -30.59
CA ASN A 225 -17.82 9.68 -30.45
C ASN A 225 -16.51 10.26 -29.91
N TRP A 226 -15.43 10.06 -30.64
CA TRP A 226 -14.12 10.63 -30.30
C TRP A 226 -14.00 12.09 -30.73
N SER A 227 -13.29 12.87 -29.92
CA SER A 227 -12.76 14.15 -30.37
C SER A 227 -11.71 13.96 -31.46
N GLU A 228 -11.46 15.01 -32.26
CA GLU A 228 -10.43 14.99 -33.31
C GLU A 228 -9.05 14.56 -32.75
N GLN A 229 -8.70 15.04 -31.55
CA GLN A 229 -7.45 14.67 -30.88
C GLN A 229 -7.44 13.19 -30.49
N ALA A 230 -8.54 12.65 -29.93
CA ALA A 230 -8.60 11.24 -29.55
C ALA A 230 -8.52 10.31 -30.78
N GLU A 231 -9.18 10.68 -31.88
CA GLU A 231 -9.09 9.94 -33.13
C GLU A 231 -7.69 10.00 -33.74
N LEU A 232 -7.03 11.17 -33.73
CA LEU A 232 -5.63 11.31 -34.13
C LEU A 232 -4.73 10.37 -33.32
N LEU A 233 -4.83 10.41 -31.99
CA LEU A 233 -4.03 9.57 -31.09
C LEU A 233 -4.25 8.08 -31.36
N PHE A 234 -5.50 7.65 -31.56
CA PHE A 234 -5.83 6.27 -31.86
C PHE A 234 -5.29 5.82 -33.22
N ASN A 235 -5.45 6.63 -34.27
CA ASN A 235 -4.94 6.32 -35.59
C ASN A 235 -3.43 6.18 -35.61
N LYS A 236 -2.72 7.13 -34.98
CA LYS A 236 -1.27 7.06 -34.82
C LYS A 236 -0.83 5.85 -34.00
N PHE A 237 -1.62 5.44 -33.01
CA PHE A 237 -1.37 4.23 -32.25
C PHE A 237 -1.44 2.99 -33.14
N CYS A 238 -2.54 2.81 -33.88
CA CYS A 238 -2.71 1.68 -34.80
C CYS A 238 -1.60 1.63 -35.87
N GLN A 239 -1.16 2.78 -36.38
CA GLN A 239 -0.03 2.87 -37.32
C GLN A 239 1.30 2.44 -36.68
N LEU A 240 1.57 2.90 -35.45
CA LEU A 240 2.83 2.59 -34.75
C LEU A 240 2.94 1.10 -34.40
N VAL A 241 1.83 0.49 -33.97
CA VAL A 241 1.82 -0.92 -33.53
C VAL A 241 1.59 -1.92 -34.66
N ALA A 242 1.36 -1.43 -35.89
CA ALA A 242 1.22 -2.27 -37.06
C ALA A 242 2.50 -3.08 -37.32
N THR A 243 2.31 -4.33 -37.75
CA THR A 243 3.41 -5.24 -38.11
C THR A 243 3.17 -5.80 -39.50
N LYS A 244 4.17 -6.51 -40.06
CA LYS A 244 3.98 -7.25 -41.32
C LYS A 244 2.81 -8.25 -41.26
N ALA A 245 2.51 -8.78 -40.07
CA ALA A 245 1.45 -9.77 -39.87
C ALA A 245 0.09 -9.14 -39.50
N SER A 246 0.03 -7.84 -39.20
CA SER A 246 -1.22 -7.16 -38.81
C SER A 246 -1.16 -5.69 -39.20
N SER A 247 -1.94 -5.31 -40.22
CA SER A 247 -2.04 -3.92 -40.69
C SER A 247 -2.73 -3.01 -39.66
N SER A 248 -2.55 -1.69 -39.83
CA SER A 248 -3.21 -0.66 -39.01
C SER A 248 -4.73 -0.80 -39.01
N GLU A 249 -5.35 -1.07 -40.15
CA GLU A 249 -6.80 -1.25 -40.29
C GLU A 249 -7.25 -2.49 -39.54
N SER A 250 -6.48 -3.58 -39.66
CA SER A 250 -6.78 -4.84 -38.99
C SER A 250 -6.69 -4.74 -37.47
N ILE A 251 -5.80 -3.88 -36.94
CA ILE A 251 -5.71 -3.56 -35.52
C ILE A 251 -6.89 -2.67 -35.10
N ARG A 252 -7.19 -1.62 -35.87
CA ARG A 252 -8.33 -0.73 -35.65
C ARG A 252 -9.64 -1.52 -35.55
N GLU A 253 -9.94 -2.34 -36.55
CA GLU A 253 -11.14 -3.19 -36.56
C GLU A 253 -11.22 -4.09 -35.33
N ALA A 254 -10.10 -4.66 -34.90
CA ALA A 254 -10.07 -5.54 -33.75
C ALA A 254 -10.34 -4.79 -32.44
N LEU A 255 -9.70 -3.64 -32.23
CA LEU A 255 -9.87 -2.84 -31.01
C LEU A 255 -11.25 -2.17 -30.93
N LEU A 256 -11.96 -2.06 -32.05
CA LEU A 256 -13.32 -1.50 -32.12
C LEU A 256 -14.43 -2.57 -32.22
N SER A 257 -14.07 -3.87 -32.23
CA SER A 257 -15.02 -4.95 -32.49
C SER A 257 -15.95 -5.25 -31.30
N THR A 258 -17.24 -5.39 -31.60
CA THR A 258 -18.29 -5.81 -30.66
C THR A 258 -18.38 -7.33 -30.50
N ASP A 259 -18.21 -8.10 -31.59
CA ASP A 259 -18.75 -9.48 -31.68
C ASP A 259 -17.68 -10.60 -31.57
N LYS A 260 -16.38 -10.28 -31.60
CA LYS A 260 -15.31 -11.30 -31.67
C LYS A 260 -14.24 -11.12 -30.58
N LEU A 261 -14.62 -11.16 -29.31
CA LEU A 261 -13.69 -10.92 -28.19
C LEU A 261 -12.45 -11.81 -28.22
N GLY A 262 -12.57 -13.09 -28.59
CA GLY A 262 -11.41 -13.97 -28.73
C GLY A 262 -10.38 -13.43 -29.72
N HIS A 263 -10.85 -12.88 -30.85
CA HIS A 263 -10.00 -12.23 -31.85
C HIS A 263 -9.45 -10.89 -31.37
N VAL A 264 -10.25 -10.07 -30.68
CA VAL A 264 -9.80 -8.82 -30.04
C VAL A 264 -8.64 -9.11 -29.09
N ARG A 265 -8.81 -10.09 -28.21
CA ARG A 265 -7.82 -10.47 -27.19
C ARG A 265 -6.55 -11.04 -27.82
N ALA A 266 -6.69 -11.92 -28.82
CA ALA A 266 -5.56 -12.47 -29.54
C ALA A 266 -4.69 -11.36 -30.17
N LYS A 267 -5.31 -10.35 -30.79
CA LYS A 267 -4.59 -9.21 -31.35
C LYS A 267 -4.05 -8.26 -30.29
N ALA A 268 -4.84 -7.92 -29.27
CA ALA A 268 -4.41 -7.05 -28.18
C ALA A 268 -3.17 -7.60 -27.47
N ASN A 269 -3.09 -8.91 -27.25
CA ASN A 269 -1.91 -9.54 -26.65
C ASN A 269 -0.62 -9.42 -27.48
N LEU A 270 -0.73 -9.17 -28.79
CA LEU A 270 0.43 -8.94 -29.68
C LEU A 270 0.87 -7.46 -29.70
N ILE A 271 0.08 -6.56 -29.12
CA ILE A 271 0.39 -5.14 -29.12
C ILE A 271 1.29 -4.80 -27.93
N HIS A 272 2.45 -4.24 -28.24
CA HIS A 272 3.39 -3.74 -27.24
C HIS A 272 3.64 -2.26 -27.46
N LEU A 273 3.16 -1.45 -26.52
CA LEU A 273 3.44 -0.02 -26.48
C LEU A 273 3.97 0.37 -25.10
N ARG A 274 5.19 0.93 -25.07
CA ARG A 274 5.74 1.58 -23.89
C ARG A 274 5.12 2.96 -23.71
N GLY A 275 4.58 3.23 -22.52
CA GLY A 275 4.08 4.56 -22.16
C GLY A 275 5.17 5.59 -21.92
N ALA A 276 4.83 6.88 -22.04
CA ALA A 276 5.76 7.98 -21.78
C ALA A 276 6.02 8.26 -20.29
N LEU A 277 5.14 7.83 -19.38
CA LEU A 277 5.25 8.18 -17.98
C LEU A 277 6.09 7.19 -17.18
N THR A 278 7.05 7.73 -16.43
CA THR A 278 7.81 7.03 -15.39
C THR A 278 7.40 7.55 -14.03
N PHE A 279 6.85 6.68 -13.19
CA PHE A 279 6.48 6.98 -11.81
C PHE A 279 7.60 6.50 -10.90
N LEU A 280 8.16 7.41 -10.09
CA LEU A 280 9.16 7.05 -9.11
C LEU A 280 8.48 6.44 -7.87
N ASP A 281 9.24 5.62 -7.14
CA ASP A 281 8.84 5.16 -5.82
C ASP A 281 8.64 6.36 -4.88
N VAL A 282 7.61 6.28 -4.04
CA VAL A 282 7.29 7.35 -3.10
C VAL A 282 7.82 6.97 -1.73
N ILE A 283 8.69 7.81 -1.19
CA ILE A 283 9.24 7.66 0.15
C ILE A 283 8.45 8.59 1.10
N PRO A 284 7.56 8.04 1.94
CA PRO A 284 6.80 8.82 2.91
C PRO A 284 7.71 9.41 3.98
N ARG A 285 7.48 10.68 4.35
CA ARG A 285 8.17 11.33 5.46
C ARG A 285 7.58 10.91 6.80
N CYS A 286 7.86 9.67 7.19
CA CYS A 286 7.56 9.17 8.52
C CYS A 286 8.64 9.64 9.50
N ARG A 287 8.27 10.43 10.52
CA ARG A 287 9.25 11.03 11.46
C ARG A 287 9.46 10.22 12.73
N GLU A 288 8.40 9.66 13.30
CA GLU A 288 8.46 9.07 14.66
C GLU A 288 8.22 7.56 14.67
N ARG A 289 7.09 7.12 14.10
CA ARG A 289 6.68 5.71 14.15
C ARG A 289 5.65 5.36 13.10
N LEU A 290 5.63 4.09 12.73
CA LEU A 290 4.49 3.40 12.15
C LEU A 290 3.42 3.14 13.25
N ARG A 291 2.26 2.68 12.84
CA ARG A 291 1.14 2.32 13.71
C ARG A 291 0.78 0.87 13.47
N VAL A 292 0.45 0.16 14.55
CA VAL A 292 -0.15 -1.16 14.48
C VAL A 292 -1.66 -0.97 14.46
N ASP A 293 -2.29 -1.52 13.44
CA ASP A 293 -3.73 -1.55 13.31
C ASP A 293 -4.24 -3.00 13.37
N ILE A 294 -5.54 -3.16 13.53
CA ILE A 294 -6.21 -4.45 13.76
C ILE A 294 -7.34 -4.65 12.75
N MET A 295 -7.43 -5.86 12.22
CA MET A 295 -8.58 -6.32 11.46
C MET A 295 -9.14 -7.58 12.11
N ASN A 296 -10.45 -7.57 12.37
CA ASN A 296 -11.18 -8.73 12.85
C ASN A 296 -12.11 -9.19 11.71
N PRO A 297 -11.73 -10.18 10.89
CA PRO A 297 -12.66 -10.74 9.91
C PRO A 297 -13.77 -11.50 10.66
N HIS A 298 -15.00 -11.00 10.57
CA HIS A 298 -16.16 -11.60 11.26
C HIS A 298 -16.77 -12.80 10.50
N TYR A 299 -16.32 -13.11 9.27
CA TYR A 299 -16.99 -14.08 8.38
C TYR A 299 -16.05 -15.11 7.73
N THR A 300 -14.98 -15.54 8.39
CA THR A 300 -14.05 -16.54 7.82
C THR A 300 -14.77 -17.85 7.46
N GLN A 301 -15.75 -18.29 8.26
CA GLN A 301 -16.52 -19.52 8.07
C GLN A 301 -17.53 -19.44 6.90
N TYR A 302 -18.09 -18.26 6.61
CA TYR A 302 -19.01 -18.06 5.48
C TYR A 302 -18.29 -18.22 4.13
N TYR A 303 -17.08 -17.67 4.02
CA TYR A 303 -16.30 -17.70 2.79
C TYR A 303 -15.53 -19.01 2.56
N GLN A 304 -15.19 -19.76 3.62
CA GLN A 304 -14.41 -20.99 3.53
C GLN A 304 -15.26 -22.28 3.56
N GLU A 305 -16.44 -22.28 4.20
CA GLU A 305 -17.19 -23.53 4.49
C GLU A 305 -18.65 -23.54 4.00
N GLN A 306 -19.11 -22.56 3.22
CA GLN A 306 -20.50 -22.47 2.69
C GLN A 306 -21.62 -22.59 3.76
N GLN A 307 -21.34 -22.27 5.02
CA GLN A 307 -22.37 -22.23 6.07
C GLN A 307 -23.12 -20.89 6.06
N ALA A 308 -24.37 -20.88 6.56
CA ALA A 308 -25.16 -19.65 6.68
C ALA A 308 -24.44 -18.62 7.57
N PRO A 309 -24.47 -17.31 7.22
CA PRO A 309 -23.77 -16.29 7.98
C PRO A 309 -24.34 -16.20 9.39
N GLY A 310 -23.51 -16.48 10.39
CA GLY A 310 -23.85 -16.32 11.80
C GLY A 310 -22.76 -15.53 12.51
N ASP A 311 -23.12 -14.55 13.34
CA ASP A 311 -22.20 -13.69 14.10
C ASP A 311 -21.55 -14.39 15.31
N TRP A 312 -21.45 -15.73 15.30
CA TRP A 312 -21.06 -16.55 16.46
C TRP A 312 -19.58 -16.93 16.50
N GLY A 313 -18.79 -16.60 15.47
CA GLY A 313 -17.36 -16.88 15.43
C GLY A 313 -16.57 -15.95 16.36
N MET A 314 -15.63 -16.48 17.16
CA MET A 314 -14.68 -15.65 17.90
C MET A 314 -13.73 -14.96 16.90
N PRO A 315 -13.66 -13.62 16.86
CA PRO A 315 -12.79 -12.93 15.92
C PRO A 315 -11.32 -13.21 16.27
N VAL A 316 -10.56 -13.71 15.30
CA VAL A 316 -9.10 -13.83 15.42
C VAL A 316 -8.51 -12.49 14.99
N PRO A 317 -7.91 -11.71 15.90
CA PRO A 317 -7.39 -10.40 15.57
C PRO A 317 -6.13 -10.51 14.71
N ILE A 318 -6.17 -9.83 13.56
CA ILE A 318 -5.07 -9.77 12.61
C ILE A 318 -4.44 -8.39 12.68
N PHE A 319 -3.21 -8.32 13.19
CA PHE A 319 -2.47 -7.06 13.33
C PHE A 319 -1.60 -6.79 12.11
N PHE A 320 -1.54 -5.53 11.66
CA PHE A 320 -0.73 -5.12 10.52
C PHE A 320 -0.19 -3.69 10.68
N LEU A 321 0.86 -3.36 9.92
CA LEU A 321 1.48 -2.04 9.98
C LEU A 321 0.78 -1.02 9.06
N THR A 322 0.72 0.21 9.54
CA THR A 322 0.20 1.38 8.83
C THR A 322 1.08 2.60 9.08
N LEU A 323 1.07 3.55 8.16
CA LEU A 323 1.57 4.90 8.36
C LEU A 323 0.46 5.75 9.00
N PRO A 324 0.82 6.62 9.97
CA PRO A 324 -0.15 7.48 10.63
C PRO A 324 -0.75 8.50 9.67
N VAL A 325 -1.94 8.98 10.02
CA VAL A 325 -2.55 10.18 9.43
C VAL A 325 -1.59 11.36 9.59
N GLY A 326 -1.52 12.25 8.59
CA GLY A 326 -0.60 13.38 8.60
C GLY A 326 0.78 13.07 8.01
N THR A 327 0.99 11.86 7.47
CA THR A 327 2.27 11.51 6.82
C THR A 327 2.35 12.19 5.46
N GLU A 328 3.46 12.88 5.18
CA GLU A 328 3.69 13.56 3.90
C GLU A 328 4.21 12.59 2.82
N PHE A 329 3.69 12.71 1.60
CA PHE A 329 4.08 11.94 0.42
C PHE A 329 4.45 12.89 -0.72
N ASN A 330 5.56 12.63 -1.40
CA ASN A 330 5.94 13.34 -2.62
C ASN A 330 5.81 12.40 -3.82
N PHE A 331 4.77 12.60 -4.62
CA PHE A 331 4.58 11.88 -5.87
C PHE A 331 5.40 12.55 -6.97
N VAL A 332 6.27 11.78 -7.61
CA VAL A 332 7.11 12.28 -8.72
C VAL A 332 6.83 11.46 -9.97
N THR A 333 6.33 12.15 -11.00
CA THR A 333 6.13 11.58 -12.33
C THR A 333 7.02 12.30 -13.32
N ARG A 334 7.73 11.53 -14.16
CA ARG A 334 8.55 12.05 -15.25
C ARG A 334 7.95 11.66 -16.59
N PHE A 335 7.85 12.63 -17.48
CA PHE A 335 7.45 12.44 -18.87
C PHE A 335 8.68 12.20 -19.76
N VAL A 336 8.78 11.00 -20.33
CA VAL A 336 9.87 10.55 -21.20
C VAL A 336 9.29 9.78 -22.39
N PRO A 337 8.76 10.47 -23.41
CA PRO A 337 8.19 9.80 -24.57
C PRO A 337 9.28 9.05 -25.35
N PRO A 338 9.06 7.78 -25.73
CA PRO A 338 9.96 7.05 -26.61
C PRO A 338 10.26 7.80 -27.92
N PRO A 339 11.52 7.80 -28.41
CA PRO A 339 11.89 8.47 -29.67
C PRO A 339 11.13 7.97 -30.90
N CYS A 340 10.65 6.72 -30.87
CA CYS A 340 9.87 6.10 -31.95
C CYS A 340 8.42 6.58 -32.03
N TRP A 341 7.95 7.38 -31.07
CA TRP A 341 6.60 7.94 -31.14
C TRP A 341 6.46 8.90 -32.32
N PRO A 342 5.30 8.89 -33.00
CA PRO A 342 4.99 9.87 -34.04
C PRO A 342 5.11 11.30 -33.51
N GLU A 343 5.60 12.20 -34.35
CA GLU A 343 5.83 13.61 -33.99
C GLU A 343 4.54 14.28 -33.53
N GLU A 344 3.43 14.02 -34.22
CA GLU A 344 2.12 14.61 -33.90
C GLU A 344 1.63 14.20 -32.51
N VAL A 345 1.98 13.00 -32.04
CA VAL A 345 1.64 12.52 -30.69
C VAL A 345 2.50 13.23 -29.64
N ARG A 346 3.79 13.45 -29.94
CA ARG A 346 4.69 14.18 -29.03
C ARG A 346 4.28 15.65 -28.91
N ASP A 347 3.92 16.28 -30.02
CA ASP A 347 3.46 17.66 -30.07
C ASP A 347 2.13 17.83 -29.36
N ALA A 348 1.16 16.93 -29.61
CA ALA A 348 -0.10 16.91 -28.87
C ALA A 348 0.12 16.72 -27.35
N SER A 349 1.11 15.91 -26.95
CA SER A 349 1.46 15.71 -25.53
C SER A 349 1.97 16.99 -24.86
N GLN A 350 2.67 17.83 -25.62
CA GLN A 350 3.32 19.06 -25.14
C GLN A 350 2.47 20.32 -25.39
N ALA A 351 1.35 20.20 -26.10
CA ALA A 351 0.47 21.32 -26.41
C ALA A 351 0.06 22.06 -25.13
N PRO A 352 0.11 23.41 -25.10
CA PRO A 352 -0.16 24.17 -23.90
C PRO A 352 -1.66 24.17 -23.57
N VAL A 353 -1.98 23.83 -22.33
CA VAL A 353 -3.31 23.97 -21.70
C VAL A 353 -3.09 24.70 -20.37
N ASP A 354 -3.71 25.87 -20.22
CA ASP A 354 -3.54 26.75 -19.05
C ASP A 354 -2.08 27.08 -18.71
N GLY A 355 -1.23 27.22 -19.74
CA GLY A 355 0.19 27.55 -19.58
C GLY A 355 1.10 26.36 -19.23
N GLU A 356 0.58 25.14 -19.18
CA GLU A 356 1.36 23.91 -18.96
C GLU A 356 1.16 22.89 -20.09
N PRO A 357 2.10 21.95 -20.29
CA PRO A 357 1.90 20.84 -21.21
C PRO A 357 0.64 20.03 -20.90
N TRP A 358 -0.10 19.65 -21.95
CA TRP A 358 -1.35 18.87 -21.84
C TRP A 358 -1.22 17.61 -20.98
N TRP A 359 -0.10 16.87 -21.07
CA TRP A 359 0.12 15.68 -20.22
C TRP A 359 0.12 16.00 -18.71
N LYS A 360 0.52 17.21 -18.29
CA LYS A 360 0.47 17.64 -16.89
C LYS A 360 -0.96 17.91 -16.46
N HIS A 361 -1.73 18.59 -17.30
CA HIS A 361 -3.15 18.84 -17.06
C HIS A 361 -3.91 17.51 -16.86
N LEU A 362 -3.70 16.56 -17.76
CA LEU A 362 -4.27 15.21 -17.65
C LEU A 362 -3.91 14.52 -16.32
N LEU A 363 -2.62 14.52 -15.97
CA LEU A 363 -2.19 13.90 -14.71
C LEU A 363 -2.72 14.61 -13.47
N LYS A 364 -2.81 15.95 -13.47
CA LYS A 364 -3.45 16.71 -12.37
C LYS A 364 -4.88 16.24 -12.14
N ALA A 365 -5.67 16.06 -13.21
CA ALA A 365 -7.02 15.54 -13.12
C ALA A 365 -7.05 14.10 -12.57
N ALA A 366 -6.22 13.20 -13.13
CA ALA A 366 -6.19 11.80 -12.71
C ALA A 366 -5.72 11.62 -11.24
N PHE A 367 -4.72 12.39 -10.80
CA PHE A 367 -4.30 12.38 -9.40
C PHE A 367 -5.38 12.91 -8.46
N SER A 368 -6.05 14.01 -8.84
CA SER A 368 -7.15 14.59 -8.04
C SER A 368 -8.28 13.58 -7.86
N PHE A 369 -8.69 12.92 -8.95
CA PHE A 369 -9.68 11.85 -8.90
C PHE A 369 -9.20 10.68 -8.03
N ALA A 370 -7.94 10.26 -8.18
CA ALA A 370 -7.39 9.16 -7.39
C ALA A 370 -7.36 9.46 -5.88
N TRP A 371 -7.01 10.68 -5.46
CA TRP A 371 -7.00 11.06 -4.04
C TRP A 371 -8.41 11.05 -3.44
N GLU A 372 -9.38 11.60 -4.16
CA GLU A 372 -10.76 11.75 -3.68
C GLU A 372 -11.50 10.42 -3.67
N TRP A 373 -11.50 9.69 -4.79
CA TRP A 373 -12.42 8.57 -5.01
C TRP A 373 -11.77 7.19 -4.88
N GLN A 374 -10.50 7.03 -5.27
CA GLN A 374 -9.85 5.70 -5.28
C GLN A 374 -8.99 5.38 -4.04
N GLY A 375 -8.15 6.31 -3.58
CA GLY A 375 -7.12 6.09 -2.56
C GLY A 375 -5.89 5.37 -3.11
N PHE A 376 -4.79 5.37 -2.34
CA PHE A 376 -3.54 4.68 -2.66
C PHE A 376 -3.22 3.58 -1.65
N GLY A 377 -2.49 2.54 -2.07
CA GLY A 377 -2.09 1.44 -1.20
C GLY A 377 -3.16 0.36 -1.10
N ALA A 378 -3.24 -0.31 0.05
CA ALA A 378 -4.19 -1.39 0.29
C ALA A 378 -5.35 -0.95 1.21
N LYS A 379 -6.44 -1.73 1.21
CA LYS A 379 -7.66 -1.50 2.01
C LYS A 379 -8.37 -0.16 1.70
N THR A 380 -8.26 0.33 0.47
CA THR A 380 -8.88 1.61 0.05
C THR A 380 -10.41 1.58 0.08
N SER A 381 -11.02 0.41 -0.12
CA SER A 381 -12.48 0.20 -0.06
C SER A 381 -13.09 0.45 1.32
N ILE A 382 -12.29 0.32 2.39
CA ILE A 382 -12.68 0.62 3.76
C ILE A 382 -12.07 1.93 4.27
N GLY A 383 -11.58 2.79 3.36
CA GLY A 383 -11.17 4.16 3.66
C GLY A 383 -9.68 4.39 3.91
N TYR A 384 -8.81 3.39 3.76
CA TYR A 384 -7.36 3.60 3.91
C TYR A 384 -6.75 4.34 2.72
N GLY A 385 -5.64 5.02 2.99
CA GLY A 385 -4.82 5.65 1.96
C GLY A 385 -5.47 6.82 1.23
N ARG A 386 -6.39 7.51 1.90
CA ARG A 386 -6.93 8.81 1.46
C ARG A 386 -5.89 9.89 1.73
N MET A 387 -5.83 10.85 0.81
CA MET A 387 -4.82 11.90 0.83
C MET A 387 -5.43 13.22 0.36
N GLU A 388 -4.80 14.32 0.73
CA GLU A 388 -5.10 15.65 0.21
C GLU A 388 -3.81 16.38 -0.21
N LEU A 389 -3.93 17.33 -1.13
CA LEU A 389 -2.82 18.20 -1.52
C LEU A 389 -2.35 19.01 -0.33
N ASN A 390 -1.03 19.04 -0.14
CA ASN A 390 -0.42 19.85 0.91
C ASN A 390 -0.50 21.33 0.51
N LYS A 391 -1.40 22.10 1.10
CA LYS A 391 -1.56 23.54 0.81
C LYS A 391 -0.38 24.41 1.28
N ARG A 392 0.64 23.83 1.91
CA ARG A 392 1.82 24.53 2.47
C ARG A 392 3.09 24.39 1.64
N SER A 393 3.04 23.73 0.47
CA SER A 393 4.21 23.48 -0.39
C SER A 393 4.42 24.54 -1.45
#